data_AF-A0A3M3UF12-F1
#
_entry.id   AF-A0A3M3UF12-F1
#
_cell.length_a   1.000
_cell.length_b   1.000
_cell.length_c   1.000
_cell.angle_alpha   90.00
_cell.angle_beta   90.00
_cell.angle_gamma   90.00
#
_symmetry.space_group_name_H-M   'P 1'
#
loop_
_entity.id
_entity.type
_entity.pdbx_description
1 polymer ?
#
loop_
_entity_poly.entity_id
_entity_poly.type
_entity_poly.pdbx_seq_one_letter_code
_entity_poly.pdbx_strand_id
1 'polypeptide(L)'
;MLTATCWMPSHLRLKPMLSKAMDAWSGLVEGFYRNQFGGNERIRLYESMTALLENGVPLDLALDRIGSIYSDGGRRARHPIALASYGIGKAVDGGKTLAQACLNWVPYQEHAVISAGEKS
;
A
#
# COMPACT_ATOMS: atom_id res chain seq x y z
N MET A 1 59.42 5.72 17.46
CA MET A 1 58.70 5.78 16.17
C MET A 1 58.36 4.36 15.75
N LEU A 2 57.13 3.92 15.99
CA LEU A 2 56.58 2.65 15.47
C LEU A 2 55.16 2.98 14.98
N THR A 3 55.00 3.00 13.66
CA THR A 3 53.74 3.27 12.97
C THR A 3 52.86 2.04 13.05
N ALA A 4 51.80 2.10 13.85
CA ALA A 4 50.75 1.10 13.88
C ALA A 4 49.90 1.23 12.60
N THR A 5 50.27 0.49 11.55
CA THR A 5 49.40 0.23 10.41
C THR A 5 48.27 -0.69 10.86
N CYS A 6 47.12 -0.09 11.19
CA CYS A 6 45.89 -0.81 11.48
C CYS A 6 45.43 -1.54 10.21
N TRP A 7 45.61 -2.85 10.23
CA TRP A 7 45.18 -3.80 9.22
C TRP A 7 43.66 -3.92 9.31
N MET A 8 42.92 -3.25 8.42
CA MET A 8 41.45 -3.37 8.37
C MET A 8 41.07 -4.53 7.46
N PRO A 9 40.40 -5.58 7.95
CA PRO A 9 40.14 -6.78 7.15
C PRO A 9 38.98 -6.55 6.16
N SER A 10 39.26 -6.72 4.87
CA SER A 10 38.33 -6.56 3.75
C SER A 10 37.45 -7.80 3.55
N HIS A 11 36.53 -8.09 4.48
CA HIS A 11 35.58 -9.19 4.34
C HIS A 11 34.21 -8.82 4.89
N LEU A 12 33.37 -8.26 4.00
CA LEU A 12 32.02 -8.75 3.65
C LEU A 12 31.30 -7.65 2.84
N ARG A 13 31.69 -7.51 1.56
CA ARG A 13 30.95 -6.69 0.59
C ARG A 13 30.01 -7.59 -0.21
N LEU A 14 28.96 -8.11 0.44
CA LEU A 14 28.05 -9.10 -0.15
C LEU A 14 26.57 -8.71 -0.11
N LYS A 15 26.24 -7.41 -0.02
CA LYS A 15 24.83 -6.95 0.08
C LYS A 15 24.44 -5.72 -0.76
N PRO A 16 24.73 -5.65 -2.07
CA PRO A 16 23.93 -4.78 -2.96
C PRO A 16 23.03 -5.56 -3.92
N MET A 17 23.38 -6.79 -4.30
CA MET A 17 22.61 -7.58 -5.26
C MET A 17 21.38 -8.27 -4.66
N LEU A 18 21.48 -8.70 -3.39
CA LEU A 18 20.34 -9.29 -2.65
C LEU A 18 19.21 -8.28 -2.39
N SER A 19 19.55 -7.01 -2.07
CA SER A 19 18.55 -5.94 -1.95
C SER A 19 17.86 -5.71 -3.28
N LYS A 20 18.62 -5.48 -4.36
CA LYS A 20 18.04 -5.26 -5.69
C LYS A 20 17.16 -6.40 -6.16
N ALA A 21 17.52 -7.64 -5.86
CA ALA A 21 16.69 -8.80 -6.17
C ALA A 21 15.40 -8.81 -5.34
N MET A 22 15.46 -8.52 -4.03
CA MET A 22 14.28 -8.38 -3.17
C MET A 22 13.40 -7.19 -3.57
N ASP A 23 13.99 -6.03 -3.90
CA ASP A 23 13.30 -4.82 -4.35
C ASP A 23 12.60 -5.05 -5.71
N ALA A 24 13.26 -5.78 -6.63
CA ALA A 24 12.67 -6.18 -7.92
C ALA A 24 11.55 -7.23 -7.74
N TRP A 25 11.71 -8.17 -6.79
CA TRP A 25 10.67 -9.11 -6.41
C TRP A 25 9.46 -8.39 -5.78
N SER A 26 9.68 -7.41 -4.90
CA SER A 26 8.62 -6.56 -4.34
C SER A 26 7.90 -5.75 -5.42
N GLY A 27 8.63 -5.15 -6.36
CA GLY A 27 8.02 -4.42 -7.48
C GLY A 27 7.20 -5.31 -8.42
N LEU A 28 7.65 -6.55 -8.68
CA LEU A 28 6.89 -7.54 -9.44
C LEU A 28 5.64 -8.01 -8.70
N VAL A 29 5.75 -8.25 -7.40
CA VAL A 29 4.65 -8.63 -6.53
C VAL A 29 3.63 -7.50 -6.42
N GLU A 30 4.07 -6.24 -6.27
CA GLU A 30 3.21 -5.05 -6.33
C GLU A 30 2.52 -4.89 -7.68
N GLY A 31 3.22 -5.10 -8.79
CA GLY A 31 2.65 -5.08 -10.14
C GLY A 31 1.62 -6.20 -10.35
N PHE A 32 1.89 -7.39 -9.81
CA PHE A 32 0.96 -8.52 -9.83
C PHE A 32 -0.29 -8.27 -8.96
N TYR A 33 -0.14 -7.66 -7.78
CA TYR A 33 -1.27 -7.28 -6.93
C TYR A 33 -2.11 -6.16 -7.54
N ARG A 34 -1.50 -5.19 -8.22
CA ARG A 34 -2.23 -4.18 -9.01
C ARG A 34 -3.07 -4.82 -10.11
N ASN A 35 -2.62 -5.93 -10.67
CA ASN A 35 -3.38 -6.67 -11.69
C ASN A 35 -4.52 -7.52 -11.09
N GLN A 36 -4.35 -8.02 -9.85
CA GLN A 36 -5.39 -8.75 -9.11
C GLN A 36 -6.45 -7.82 -8.48
N PHE A 37 -6.14 -6.53 -8.31
CA PHE A 37 -7.10 -5.50 -7.94
C PHE A 37 -7.84 -4.99 -9.19
N GLY A 38 -8.63 -5.90 -9.76
CA GLY A 38 -9.41 -5.70 -10.98
C GLY A 38 -10.58 -4.72 -10.80
N GLY A 39 -11.29 -4.46 -11.90
CA GLY A 39 -12.42 -3.52 -11.89
C GLY A 39 -13.53 -3.90 -10.91
N ASN A 40 -13.82 -5.19 -10.77
CA ASN A 40 -14.86 -5.68 -9.86
C ASN A 40 -14.49 -5.46 -8.38
N GLU A 41 -13.22 -5.64 -8.03
CA GLU A 41 -12.71 -5.41 -6.68
C GLU A 41 -12.72 -3.92 -6.32
N ARG A 42 -12.39 -3.05 -7.29
CA ARG A 42 -12.46 -1.59 -7.13
C ARG A 42 -13.88 -1.11 -6.88
N ILE A 43 -14.84 -1.58 -7.66
CA ILE A 43 -16.26 -1.25 -7.47
C ILE A 43 -16.71 -1.60 -6.04
N ARG A 44 -16.42 -2.83 -5.58
CA ARG A 44 -16.77 -3.26 -4.21
C ARG A 44 -16.10 -2.44 -3.12
N LEU A 45 -14.84 -2.03 -3.33
CA LEU A 45 -14.15 -1.13 -2.41
C LEU A 45 -14.87 0.22 -2.34
N TYR A 46 -15.21 0.81 -3.49
CA TYR A 46 -15.92 2.11 -3.53
C TYR A 46 -17.31 2.03 -2.91
N GLU A 47 -18.09 1.00 -3.23
CA GLU A 47 -19.41 0.78 -2.60
C GLU A 47 -19.32 0.72 -1.08
N SER A 48 -18.33 -0.03 -0.57
CA SER A 48 -18.12 -0.15 0.88
C SER A 48 -17.66 1.16 1.51
N MET A 49 -16.77 1.91 0.85
CA MET A 49 -16.32 3.22 1.34
C MET A 49 -17.48 4.22 1.34
N THR A 50 -18.21 4.33 0.24
CA THR A 50 -19.38 5.23 0.12
C THR A 50 -20.40 4.92 1.22
N ALA A 51 -20.77 3.65 1.40
CA ALA A 51 -21.72 3.27 2.44
C ALA A 51 -21.26 3.67 3.85
N LEU A 52 -19.97 3.53 4.18
CA LEU A 52 -19.45 3.93 5.49
C LEU A 52 -19.39 5.45 5.64
N LEU A 53 -18.91 6.16 4.62
CA LEU A 53 -18.79 7.61 4.63
C LEU A 53 -20.17 8.30 4.68
N GLU A 54 -21.16 7.78 3.95
CA GLU A 54 -22.56 8.25 4.02
C GLU A 54 -23.18 8.06 5.41
N ASN A 55 -22.75 7.02 6.12
CA ASN A 55 -23.14 6.79 7.51
C ASN A 55 -22.33 7.64 8.51
N GLY A 56 -21.51 8.58 8.05
CA GLY A 56 -20.71 9.49 8.88
C GLY A 56 -19.52 8.82 9.55
N VAL A 57 -19.13 7.61 9.10
CA VAL A 57 -17.90 6.97 9.58
C VAL A 57 -16.70 7.73 9.02
N PRO A 58 -15.72 8.13 9.85
CA PRO A 58 -14.55 8.83 9.36
C PRO A 58 -13.70 7.91 8.46
N LEU A 59 -13.01 8.49 7.49
CA LEU A 59 -12.34 7.78 6.40
C LEU A 59 -11.30 6.76 6.88
N ASP A 60 -10.53 7.11 7.90
CA ASP A 60 -9.54 6.26 8.55
C ASP A 60 -10.18 4.98 9.14
N LEU A 61 -11.27 5.15 9.89
CA LEU A 61 -12.04 4.05 10.46
C LEU A 61 -12.77 3.24 9.37
N ALA A 62 -13.22 3.90 8.30
CA ALA A 62 -13.86 3.22 7.19
C ALA A 62 -12.88 2.27 6.49
N LEU A 63 -11.66 2.72 6.21
CA LEU A 63 -10.60 1.90 5.60
C LEU A 63 -10.23 0.71 6.50
N ASP A 64 -10.11 0.92 7.81
CA ASP A 64 -9.86 -0.16 8.77
C ASP A 64 -10.98 -1.21 8.80
N ARG A 65 -12.24 -0.76 8.83
CA ARG A 65 -13.41 -1.66 8.81
C ARG A 65 -13.48 -2.47 7.53
N ILE A 66 -13.26 -1.86 6.37
CA ILE A 66 -13.26 -2.56 5.09
C ILE A 66 -12.13 -3.61 5.07
N GLY A 67 -10.93 -3.25 5.52
CA GLY A 67 -9.82 -4.18 5.67
C GLY A 67 -10.19 -5.38 6.55
N SER A 68 -10.84 -5.13 7.68
CA SER A 68 -11.30 -6.17 8.62
C SER A 68 -12.38 -7.08 8.02
N ILE A 69 -13.37 -6.51 7.32
CA ILE A 69 -14.46 -7.27 6.66
C ILE A 69 -13.90 -8.19 5.58
N TYR A 70 -13.09 -7.66 4.67
CA TYR A 70 -12.57 -8.43 3.53
C TYR A 70 -11.43 -9.38 3.89
N SER A 71 -10.73 -9.11 5.00
CA SER A 71 -9.75 -10.05 5.53
C SER A 71 -10.36 -11.19 6.32
N ASP A 72 -11.68 -11.19 6.60
CA ASP A 72 -12.36 -12.22 7.39
C ASP A 72 -11.65 -12.45 8.74
N GLY A 73 -11.36 -11.35 9.45
CA GLY A 73 -10.58 -11.36 10.69
C GLY A 73 -9.14 -11.86 10.52
N GLY A 74 -8.53 -11.60 9.37
CA GLY A 74 -7.17 -12.05 9.02
C GLY A 74 -7.09 -13.43 8.35
N ARG A 75 -8.18 -14.20 8.28
CA ARG A 75 -8.21 -15.51 7.59
C ARG A 75 -7.95 -15.39 6.08
N ARG A 76 -8.32 -14.25 5.50
CA ARG A 76 -8.12 -13.88 4.09
C ARG A 76 -7.31 -12.59 3.97
N ALA A 77 -6.22 -12.48 4.71
CA ALA A 77 -5.33 -11.30 4.67
C ALA A 77 -4.78 -10.98 3.27
N ARG A 78 -4.79 -11.93 2.34
CA ARG A 78 -4.37 -11.75 0.93
C ARG A 78 -5.50 -11.30 0.00
N HIS A 79 -6.69 -11.01 0.52
CA HIS A 79 -7.78 -10.50 -0.30
C HIS A 79 -7.39 -9.13 -0.88
N PRO A 80 -7.56 -8.88 -2.19
CA PRO A 80 -7.06 -7.67 -2.85
C PRO A 80 -7.65 -6.40 -2.23
N ILE A 81 -8.94 -6.41 -1.87
CA ILE A 81 -9.58 -5.27 -1.18
C ILE A 81 -8.99 -5.06 0.22
N ALA A 82 -8.70 -6.12 0.97
CA ALA A 82 -8.12 -5.99 2.30
C ALA A 82 -6.71 -5.38 2.25
N LEU A 83 -5.90 -5.81 1.29
CA LEU A 83 -4.56 -5.26 1.04
C LEU A 83 -4.63 -3.79 0.62
N ALA A 84 -5.55 -3.45 -0.29
CA ALA A 84 -5.76 -2.08 -0.74
C ALA A 84 -6.18 -1.17 0.41
N SER A 85 -7.19 -1.55 1.19
CA SER A 85 -7.67 -0.78 2.33
C SER A 85 -6.58 -0.57 3.39
N TYR A 86 -5.80 -1.59 3.71
CA TYR A 86 -4.68 -1.46 4.63
C TYR A 86 -3.58 -0.54 4.09
N GLY A 87 -3.21 -0.70 2.81
CA GLY A 87 -2.19 0.13 2.17
C GLY A 87 -2.58 1.60 2.08
N ILE A 88 -3.83 1.87 1.73
CA ILE A 88 -4.40 3.23 1.67
C ILE A 88 -4.49 3.81 3.07
N GLY A 89 -5.07 3.07 4.04
CA GLY A 89 -5.21 3.51 5.42
C GLY A 89 -3.85 3.87 6.06
N LYS A 90 -2.84 3.01 5.89
CA LYS A 90 -1.48 3.29 6.38
C LYS A 90 -0.85 4.53 5.74
N ALA A 91 -1.13 4.77 4.45
CA ALA A 91 -0.64 5.96 3.77
C ALA A 91 -1.32 7.24 4.30
N VAL A 92 -2.63 7.19 4.53
CA VAL A 92 -3.42 8.30 5.09
C VAL A 92 -3.00 8.60 6.53
N ASP A 93 -2.85 7.58 7.37
CA ASP A 93 -2.33 7.70 8.74
C ASP A 93 -0.91 8.30 8.77
N GLY A 94 -0.11 7.98 7.75
CA GLY A 94 1.19 8.60 7.50
C GLY A 94 1.15 10.05 6.99
N GLY A 95 -0.02 10.70 6.96
CA GLY A 95 -0.21 12.09 6.57
C GLY A 95 -0.32 12.33 5.06
N LYS A 96 -0.45 11.28 4.24
CA LYS A 96 -0.76 11.44 2.82
C LYS A 96 -2.24 11.75 2.64
N THR A 97 -2.56 12.47 1.57
CA THR A 97 -3.96 12.62 1.18
C THR A 97 -4.50 11.29 0.62
N LEU A 98 -5.82 11.08 0.65
CA LEU A 98 -6.48 9.91 0.07
C LEU A 98 -6.12 9.74 -1.40
N ALA A 99 -6.09 10.83 -2.18
CA ALA A 99 -5.68 10.76 -3.58
C ALA A 99 -4.23 10.21 -3.72
N GLN A 100 -3.30 10.75 -2.93
CA GLN A 100 -1.91 10.28 -2.90
C GLN A 100 -1.79 8.82 -2.45
N ALA A 101 -2.62 8.39 -1.49
CA ALA A 101 -2.66 7.03 -0.99
C ALA A 101 -3.18 6.03 -2.04
N CYS A 102 -4.17 6.42 -2.84
CA CYS A 102 -4.80 5.60 -3.87
C CYS A 102 -3.98 5.46 -5.16
N LEU A 103 -2.96 6.29 -5.37
CA LEU A 103 -2.20 6.41 -6.64
C LEU A 103 -1.58 5.08 -7.12
N ASN A 104 -1.24 4.18 -6.20
CA ASN A 104 -0.68 2.87 -6.51
C ASN A 104 -1.73 1.74 -6.62
N TRP A 105 -2.99 2.03 -6.32
CA TRP A 105 -4.10 1.07 -6.27
C TRP A 105 -5.11 1.27 -7.38
N VAL A 106 -5.35 2.50 -7.81
CA VAL A 106 -6.41 2.81 -8.78
C VAL A 106 -5.81 3.34 -10.09
N PRO A 107 -6.45 3.11 -11.24
CA PRO A 107 -6.01 3.68 -12.51
C PRO A 107 -6.13 5.21 -12.50
N TYR A 108 -5.36 5.87 -13.36
CA TYR A 108 -5.25 7.34 -13.41
C TYR A 108 -6.61 8.07 -13.52
N GLN A 109 -7.54 7.53 -14.31
CA GLN A 109 -8.87 8.11 -14.50
C GLN A 109 -9.69 8.13 -13.20
N GLU A 110 -9.66 7.05 -12.43
CA GLU A 110 -10.35 6.94 -11.14
C GLU A 110 -9.67 7.84 -10.08
N HIS A 111 -8.34 7.90 -10.09
CA HIS A 111 -7.57 8.79 -9.21
C HIS A 111 -7.94 10.27 -9.41
N ALA A 112 -8.14 10.73 -10.66
CA ALA A 112 -8.51 12.11 -10.93
C ALA A 112 -9.85 12.51 -10.26
N VAL A 113 -10.81 11.59 -10.23
CA VAL A 113 -12.11 11.78 -9.55
C VAL A 113 -11.93 11.87 -8.04
N ILE A 114 -11.15 10.96 -7.45
CA ILE A 114 -10.84 10.98 -6.01
C ILE A 114 -10.16 12.29 -5.62
N SER A 115 -9.19 12.74 -6.43
CA SER A 115 -8.47 13.98 -6.19
C SER A 115 -9.36 15.23 -6.26
N ALA A 116 -10.35 15.22 -7.15
CA ALA A 116 -11.34 16.30 -7.23
C ALA A 116 -12.28 16.28 -6.01
N GLY A 117 -12.75 15.10 -5.61
CA GLY A 117 -13.62 14.93 -4.45
C GLY A 117 -12.96 15.32 -3.13
N GLU A 118 -11.68 14.99 -2.95
CA GLU A 118 -10.92 15.33 -1.74
C GLU A 118 -10.70 16.84 -1.55
N LYS A 119 -10.77 17.64 -2.63
CA LYS A 119 -10.59 19.09 -2.60
C LYS A 119 -11.87 19.89 -2.40
N SER A 120 -13.03 19.23 -2.52
CA SER A 120 -14.36 19.87 -2.47
C SER A 120 -14.88 19.90 -1.04
#